data_AF-A0ABD3N5R8-F1
#
_entry.id   AF-A0ABD3N5R8-F1
#
_cell.length_a   1.000
_cell.length_b   1.000
_cell.length_c   1.000
_cell.angle_alpha   90.00
_cell.angle_beta   90.00
_cell.angle_gamma   90.00
#
_symmetry.space_group_name_H-M   'P 1'
#
loop_
_entity.id
_entity.type
_entity.pdbx_description
1 polymer ?
#
loop_
_entity_poly.entity_id
_entity_poly.type
_entity_poly.pdbx_seq_one_letter_code
_entity_poly.pdbx_strand_id
1 'polypeptide(L)'
;MSSRLLSRLNDHPRIKLAIQLSLSALVPAAPILYWSRNSKRERAERDREVSTKMRIPSVQTIDDLLVEKCQPGDVVLFDRRCECCASGPTAALGCLIGKAFLCDEEDGTRSVERGSYEHCGIVVPGHSTTNGGAEREPSNLCLLEATSGSGVACRPLLARLEMSRSRSVILLPLSCPGERRYEADHGDDEEGGVSEQTKVVKNMTHVELAKFRDKWLADSRSQDYQSQHSYLSIMGAILYRTRLYPTFPIPISPSAWLVVQALQECGAAMKLNEKQSQQTRVEDFTRDGRFFERDTVRLRPGWKFLNPVVMRENSVS
;
A
#
# COMPACT_ATOMS: atom_id res chain seq x y z
N MET A 1 22.10 -35.34 -34.61
CA MET A 1 20.94 -36.25 -34.42
C MET A 1 19.63 -35.53 -34.07
N SER A 2 19.61 -34.25 -33.66
CA SER A 2 18.36 -33.53 -33.34
C SER A 2 17.43 -33.17 -34.51
N SER A 3 17.93 -33.08 -35.76
CA SER A 3 17.09 -32.65 -36.89
C SER A 3 16.06 -33.69 -37.34
N ARG A 4 16.35 -34.99 -37.18
CA ARG A 4 15.44 -36.09 -37.54
C ARG A 4 14.32 -36.34 -36.52
N LEU A 5 14.49 -35.87 -35.29
CA LEU A 5 13.47 -35.92 -34.24
C LEU A 5 12.42 -34.81 -34.41
N LEU A 6 12.87 -33.61 -34.80
CA LEU A 6 11.97 -32.48 -35.09
C LEU A 6 11.13 -32.71 -36.36
N SER A 7 11.66 -33.42 -37.36
CA SER A 7 10.90 -33.72 -38.58
C SER A 7 9.75 -34.71 -38.34
N ARG A 8 9.91 -35.70 -37.43
CA ARG A 8 8.85 -36.69 -37.12
C ARG A 8 7.73 -36.14 -36.22
N LEU A 9 7.99 -35.09 -35.42
CA LEU A 9 6.97 -34.44 -34.61
C LEU A 9 6.04 -33.54 -35.44
N ASN A 10 6.46 -33.13 -36.65
CA ASN A 10 5.74 -32.20 -37.52
C ASN A 10 4.63 -32.86 -38.36
N ASP A 11 4.59 -34.18 -38.44
CA ASP A 11 3.61 -34.92 -39.26
C ASP A 11 2.26 -35.12 -38.55
N HIS A 12 2.17 -34.84 -37.25
CA HIS A 12 0.93 -34.98 -36.51
C HIS A 12 0.13 -33.66 -36.53
N PRO A 13 -1.10 -33.62 -37.10
CA PRO A 13 -1.84 -32.36 -37.31
C PRO A 13 -2.16 -31.62 -36.00
N ARG A 14 -2.33 -32.35 -34.89
CA ARG A 14 -2.52 -31.78 -33.54
C ARG A 14 -1.26 -31.09 -33.02
N ILE A 15 -0.08 -31.63 -33.30
CA ILE A 15 1.21 -31.04 -32.89
C ILE A 15 1.49 -29.79 -33.73
N LYS A 16 1.23 -29.83 -35.04
CA LYS A 16 1.35 -28.68 -35.93
C LYS A 16 0.42 -27.53 -35.53
N LEU A 17 -0.83 -27.83 -35.19
CA LEU A 17 -1.78 -26.84 -34.67
C LEU A 17 -1.33 -26.28 -33.31
N ALA A 18 -0.86 -27.12 -32.39
CA ALA A 18 -0.33 -26.67 -31.10
C ALA A 18 0.89 -25.75 -31.27
N ILE A 19 1.80 -26.07 -32.19
CA ILE A 19 2.97 -25.23 -32.51
C ILE A 19 2.52 -23.89 -33.14
N GLN A 20 1.58 -23.91 -34.07
CA GLN A 20 1.03 -22.69 -34.69
C GLN A 20 0.33 -21.80 -33.66
N LEU A 21 -0.48 -22.37 -32.77
CA LEU A 21 -1.13 -21.65 -31.68
C LEU A 21 -0.12 -21.13 -30.65
N SER A 22 0.96 -21.87 -30.38
CA SER A 22 2.03 -21.42 -29.49
C SER A 22 2.83 -20.28 -30.10
N LEU A 23 3.14 -20.35 -31.41
CA LEU A 23 3.83 -19.30 -32.16
C LEU A 23 2.96 -18.04 -32.30
N SER A 24 1.65 -18.19 -32.53
CA SER A 24 0.74 -17.05 -32.60
C SER A 24 0.53 -16.39 -31.23
N ALA A 25 0.58 -17.15 -30.13
CA ALA A 25 0.57 -16.61 -28.76
C ALA A 25 1.88 -15.91 -28.36
N LEU A 26 3.01 -16.25 -28.98
CA LEU A 26 4.30 -15.61 -28.70
C LEU A 26 4.38 -14.15 -29.18
N VAL A 27 3.73 -13.81 -30.29
CA VAL A 27 3.72 -12.45 -30.85
C VAL A 27 3.16 -11.41 -29.85
N PRO A 28 1.97 -11.59 -29.25
CA PRO A 28 1.47 -10.68 -28.22
C PRO A 28 2.17 -10.84 -26.87
N ALA A 29 2.77 -12.00 -26.57
CA ALA A 29 3.51 -12.21 -25.33
C ALA A 29 4.88 -11.51 -25.32
N ALA A 30 5.53 -11.35 -26.48
CA ALA A 30 6.86 -10.77 -26.57
C ALA A 30 6.96 -9.34 -25.99
N PRO A 31 6.06 -8.39 -26.33
CA PRO A 31 6.05 -7.07 -25.69
C PRO A 31 5.84 -7.13 -24.17
N ILE A 32 4.97 -8.01 -23.68
CA ILE A 32 4.67 -8.16 -22.25
C ILE A 32 5.89 -8.70 -21.50
N LEU A 33 6.56 -9.71 -22.07
CA LEU A 33 7.78 -10.28 -21.51
C LEU A 33 8.93 -9.26 -21.52
N TYR A 34 9.07 -8.50 -22.61
CA TYR A 34 10.05 -7.43 -22.73
C TYR A 34 9.81 -6.35 -21.68
N TRP A 35 8.59 -5.80 -21.61
CA TRP A 35 8.19 -4.84 -20.58
C TRP A 35 8.43 -5.39 -19.18
N SER A 36 7.99 -6.63 -18.88
CA SER A 36 8.15 -7.21 -17.55
C SER A 36 9.63 -7.33 -17.13
N ARG A 37 10.52 -7.68 -18.07
CA ARG A 37 11.97 -7.72 -17.81
C ARG A 37 12.54 -6.33 -17.60
N ASN A 38 12.20 -5.37 -18.46
CA ASN A 38 12.68 -4.00 -18.36
C ASN A 38 12.21 -3.33 -17.06
N SER A 39 10.93 -3.45 -16.72
CA SER A 39 10.35 -2.91 -15.48
C SER A 39 10.91 -3.56 -14.21
N LYS A 40 11.36 -4.82 -14.26
CA LYS A 40 12.09 -5.44 -13.15
C LYS A 40 13.47 -4.83 -12.97
N ARG A 41 14.18 -4.64 -14.08
CA ARG A 41 15.52 -4.03 -14.10
C ARG A 41 15.49 -2.58 -13.62
N GLU A 42 14.58 -1.75 -14.17
CA GLU A 42 14.43 -0.36 -13.75
C GLU A 42 14.14 -0.22 -12.26
N ARG A 43 13.29 -1.10 -11.70
CA ARG A 43 13.01 -1.09 -10.25
C ARG A 43 14.24 -1.42 -9.43
N ALA A 44 14.99 -2.45 -9.82
CA ALA A 44 16.23 -2.83 -9.13
C ALA A 44 17.30 -1.74 -9.22
N GLU A 45 17.43 -1.07 -10.37
CA GLU A 45 18.33 0.07 -10.55
C GLU A 45 17.93 1.25 -9.66
N ARG A 46 16.63 1.56 -9.58
CA ARG A 46 16.12 2.63 -8.72
C ARG A 46 16.21 2.31 -7.23
N ASP A 47 15.92 1.06 -6.84
CA ASP A 47 16.12 0.58 -5.46
C ASP A 47 17.60 0.75 -5.06
N ARG A 48 18.53 0.44 -5.97
CA ARG A 48 19.96 0.68 -5.76
C ARG A 48 20.29 2.17 -5.68
N GLU A 49 19.74 3.00 -6.56
CA GLU A 49 19.93 4.46 -6.54
C GLU A 49 19.50 5.06 -5.20
N VAL A 50 18.26 4.79 -4.76
CA VAL A 50 17.73 5.30 -3.48
C VAL A 50 18.49 4.77 -2.27
N SER A 51 18.89 3.50 -2.27
CA SER A 51 19.67 2.92 -1.16
C SER A 51 21.11 3.43 -1.08
N THR A 52 21.69 3.87 -2.19
CA THR A 52 23.07 4.40 -2.26
C THR A 52 23.15 5.92 -2.26
N LYS A 53 22.01 6.61 -2.35
CA LYS A 53 21.92 8.07 -2.32
C LYS A 53 22.42 8.59 -0.98
N MET A 54 23.55 9.31 -1.01
CA MET A 54 24.10 9.99 0.16
C MET A 54 23.22 11.20 0.48
N ARG A 55 22.60 11.22 1.65
CA ARG A 55 21.79 12.36 2.12
C ARG A 55 22.71 13.36 2.82
N ILE A 56 22.76 14.59 2.30
CA ILE A 56 23.56 15.66 2.87
C ILE A 56 22.73 16.29 4.01
N PRO A 57 23.22 16.30 5.27
CA PRO A 57 22.43 16.72 6.44
C PRO A 57 21.88 18.16 6.38
N SER A 58 22.48 19.02 5.55
CA SER A 58 22.14 20.44 5.43
C SER A 58 21.12 20.76 4.33
N VAL A 59 20.65 19.77 3.57
CA VAL A 59 19.65 19.97 2.49
C VAL A 59 18.43 19.12 2.82
N GLN A 60 17.48 19.70 3.56
CA GLN A 60 16.18 19.08 3.78
C GLN A 60 15.34 19.18 2.50
N THR A 61 14.85 18.05 2.02
CA THR A 61 13.85 17.98 0.95
C THR A 61 12.44 18.15 1.54
N ILE A 62 11.46 18.47 0.67
CA ILE A 62 10.05 18.54 1.08
C ILE A 62 9.58 17.18 1.66
N ASP A 63 10.06 16.07 1.10
CA ASP A 63 9.76 14.73 1.59
C ASP A 63 10.31 14.52 3.03
N ASP A 64 11.48 15.10 3.36
CA ASP A 64 12.05 15.03 4.72
C ASP A 64 11.17 15.76 5.74
N LEU A 65 10.74 16.99 5.41
CA LEU A 65 9.86 17.80 6.26
C LEU A 65 8.48 17.15 6.47
N LEU A 66 7.97 16.43 5.47
CA LEU A 66 6.71 15.71 5.57
C LEU A 66 6.84 14.46 6.44
N VAL A 67 7.96 13.72 6.32
CA VAL A 67 8.25 12.55 7.16
C VAL A 67 8.42 12.93 8.63
N GLU A 68 8.98 14.11 8.92
CA GLU A 68 9.08 14.64 10.29
C GLU A 68 7.71 14.81 10.98
N LYS A 69 6.64 15.01 10.21
CA LYS A 69 5.26 15.14 10.74
C LYS A 69 4.54 13.80 10.88
N CYS A 70 5.07 12.73 10.29
CA CYS A 70 4.48 11.40 10.38
C CYS A 70 4.65 10.80 11.78
N GLN A 71 3.66 10.01 12.18
CA GLN A 71 3.68 9.22 13.41
C GLN A 71 3.19 7.80 13.12
N PRO A 72 3.59 6.82 13.94
CA PRO A 72 3.03 5.47 13.86
C PRO A 72 1.51 5.48 13.94
N GLY A 73 0.86 4.78 13.02
CA GLY A 73 -0.60 4.74 12.87
C GLY A 73 -1.14 5.61 11.75
N ASP A 74 -0.36 6.57 11.25
CA ASP A 74 -0.75 7.34 10.06
C ASP A 74 -0.87 6.42 8.84
N VAL A 75 -1.83 6.71 7.96
CA VAL A 75 -2.07 5.91 6.75
C VAL A 75 -1.60 6.69 5.53
N VAL A 76 -0.85 6.05 4.64
CA VAL A 76 -0.38 6.65 3.39
C VAL A 76 -1.12 5.99 2.23
N LEU A 77 -1.76 6.81 1.38
CA LEU A 77 -2.49 6.40 0.19
C LEU A 77 -1.68 6.71 -1.07
N PHE A 78 -1.77 5.83 -2.05
CA PHE A 78 -1.05 5.91 -3.31
C PHE A 78 -2.00 5.76 -4.49
N ASP A 79 -2.00 6.74 -5.41
CA ASP A 79 -2.52 6.57 -6.77
C ASP A 79 -1.36 6.12 -7.68
N ARG A 80 -1.09 4.82 -7.75
CA ARG A 80 0.07 4.28 -8.48
C ARG A 80 -0.19 4.24 -9.99
N ARG A 81 0.88 4.40 -10.77
CA ARG A 81 0.88 4.13 -12.21
C ARG A 81 1.15 2.64 -12.43
N CYS A 82 0.14 1.87 -12.80
CA CYS A 82 0.23 0.40 -12.94
C CYS A 82 1.38 -0.05 -13.86
N GLU A 83 1.67 0.71 -14.92
CA GLU A 83 2.76 0.45 -15.88
C GLU A 83 4.17 0.57 -15.27
N CYS A 84 4.31 1.31 -14.17
CA CYS A 84 5.58 1.60 -13.50
C CYS A 84 5.74 0.87 -12.16
N CYS A 85 4.64 0.53 -11.47
CA CYS A 85 4.68 -0.03 -10.12
C CYS A 85 4.47 -1.54 -10.06
N ALA A 86 3.93 -2.16 -11.13
CA ALA A 86 3.62 -3.58 -11.14
C ALA A 86 4.87 -4.46 -11.12
N SER A 87 4.86 -5.49 -10.27
CA SER A 87 5.99 -6.40 -10.16
C SER A 87 6.14 -7.40 -11.32
N GLY A 88 5.08 -7.53 -12.12
CA GLY A 88 4.98 -8.38 -13.30
C GLY A 88 3.61 -8.24 -13.98
N PRO A 89 3.33 -9.04 -15.02
CA PRO A 89 2.10 -8.92 -15.81
C PRO A 89 0.82 -9.15 -14.99
N THR A 90 0.84 -10.12 -14.07
CA THR A 90 -0.29 -10.40 -13.18
C THR A 90 -0.57 -9.26 -12.20
N ALA A 91 0.49 -8.62 -11.68
CA ALA A 91 0.37 -7.45 -10.83
C ALA A 91 -0.19 -6.24 -11.59
N ALA A 92 0.24 -6.05 -12.84
CA ALA A 92 -0.28 -4.98 -13.70
C ALA A 92 -1.76 -5.20 -14.00
N LEU A 93 -2.14 -6.43 -14.36
CA LEU A 93 -3.54 -6.79 -14.57
C LEU A 93 -4.38 -6.58 -13.32
N GLY A 94 -3.90 -7.01 -12.15
CA GLY A 94 -4.59 -6.77 -10.87
C GLY A 94 -4.76 -5.29 -10.54
N CYS A 95 -3.76 -4.47 -10.83
CA CYS A 95 -3.84 -3.02 -10.68
C CYS A 95 -4.88 -2.40 -11.63
N LEU A 96 -4.89 -2.80 -12.91
CA LEU A 96 -5.85 -2.31 -13.89
C LEU A 96 -7.29 -2.71 -13.55
N ILE A 97 -7.51 -3.97 -13.19
CA ILE A 97 -8.83 -4.49 -12.78
C ILE A 97 -9.28 -3.78 -11.49
N GLY A 98 -8.37 -3.62 -10.52
CA GLY A 98 -8.64 -2.88 -9.29
C GLY A 98 -9.11 -1.47 -9.58
N LYS A 99 -8.40 -0.72 -10.42
CA LYS A 99 -8.82 0.63 -10.83
C LYS A 99 -10.19 0.65 -11.51
N ALA A 100 -10.40 -0.23 -12.49
CA ALA A 100 -11.65 -0.26 -13.24
C ALA A 100 -12.87 -0.68 -12.40
N PHE A 101 -12.69 -1.51 -11.37
CA PHE A 101 -13.81 -2.04 -10.59
C PHE A 101 -14.02 -1.38 -9.23
N LEU A 102 -12.97 -0.80 -8.65
CA LEU A 102 -13.00 -0.24 -7.30
C LEU A 102 -12.97 1.29 -7.31
N CYS A 103 -12.38 1.91 -8.34
CA CYS A 103 -12.09 3.34 -8.37
C CYS A 103 -12.90 4.17 -9.40
N ASP A 104 -13.82 3.56 -10.17
CA ASP A 104 -14.58 4.28 -11.18
C ASP A 104 -15.65 5.18 -10.53
N GLU A 105 -15.39 6.49 -10.51
CA GLU A 105 -16.40 7.55 -10.37
C GLU A 105 -16.79 8.05 -11.76
N GLU A 106 -18.10 8.12 -12.05
CA GLU A 106 -18.67 8.48 -13.36
C GLU A 106 -18.35 9.92 -13.82
N ASP A 107 -17.84 10.78 -12.94
CA ASP A 107 -17.82 12.24 -13.17
C ASP A 107 -16.50 12.82 -13.69
N GLY A 108 -15.47 12.00 -13.95
CA GLY A 108 -14.23 12.42 -14.63
C GLY A 108 -13.40 13.55 -13.96
N THR A 109 -13.88 14.11 -12.85
CA THR A 109 -13.26 15.22 -12.10
C THR A 109 -12.55 14.66 -10.87
N ARG A 110 -11.30 14.22 -11.07
CA ARG A 110 -10.44 13.73 -9.99
C ARG A 110 -9.86 14.91 -9.21
N SER A 111 -10.48 15.27 -8.09
CA SER A 111 -9.85 16.15 -7.09
C SER A 111 -9.03 15.31 -6.10
N VAL A 112 -8.07 15.94 -5.40
CA VAL A 112 -7.32 15.33 -4.29
C VAL A 112 -8.24 14.70 -3.23
N GLU A 113 -9.39 15.34 -2.99
CA GLU A 113 -10.44 14.88 -2.07
C GLU A 113 -11.25 13.68 -2.61
N ARG A 114 -11.25 13.48 -3.93
CA ARG A 114 -11.94 12.38 -4.65
C ARG A 114 -10.99 11.43 -5.39
N GLY A 115 -9.71 11.42 -5.02
CA GLY A 115 -8.69 10.67 -5.74
C GLY A 115 -8.99 9.17 -5.79
N SER A 116 -8.70 8.54 -6.93
CA SER A 116 -8.72 7.08 -7.09
C SER A 116 -7.46 6.48 -6.48
N TYR A 117 -7.52 6.03 -5.23
CA TYR A 117 -6.38 5.38 -4.55
C TYR A 117 -6.51 3.87 -4.65
N GLU A 118 -5.55 3.19 -5.27
CA GLU A 118 -5.62 1.72 -5.38
C GLU A 118 -4.65 0.99 -4.45
N HIS A 119 -3.90 1.72 -3.62
CA HIS A 119 -2.96 1.14 -2.68
C HIS A 119 -2.76 2.01 -1.43
N CYS A 120 -2.50 1.36 -0.30
CA CYS A 120 -2.18 2.05 0.94
C CYS A 120 -1.15 1.29 1.78
N GLY A 121 -0.58 1.98 2.74
CA GLY A 121 0.24 1.41 3.79
C GLY A 121 0.04 2.17 5.10
N ILE A 122 0.47 1.57 6.20
CA ILE A 122 0.44 2.19 7.52
C ILE A 122 1.86 2.50 7.97
N VAL A 123 2.05 3.69 8.54
CA VAL A 123 3.31 4.09 9.16
C VAL A 123 3.47 3.30 10.45
N VAL A 124 4.61 2.62 10.58
CA VAL A 124 4.96 1.82 11.74
C VAL A 124 6.34 2.21 12.24
N PRO A 125 6.68 1.90 13.51
CA PRO A 125 8.05 2.05 13.97
C PRO A 125 8.99 1.18 13.14
N GLY A 126 10.24 1.61 12.98
CA GLY A 126 11.29 0.82 12.33
C GLY A 126 11.93 -0.19 13.26
N HIS A 127 12.93 -0.90 12.76
CA HIS A 127 13.53 -2.07 13.42
C HIS A 127 14.61 -1.70 14.45
N SER A 128 14.67 -0.45 14.93
CA SER A 128 15.82 0.04 15.70
C SER A 128 16.21 -0.89 16.87
N THR A 129 17.45 -1.40 16.80
CA THR A 129 18.06 -2.34 17.74
C THR A 129 19.08 -1.68 18.67
N THR A 130 19.23 -0.35 18.64
CA THR A 130 20.33 0.31 19.38
C THR A 130 19.91 1.61 20.05
N ASN A 131 20.03 1.59 21.38
CA ASN A 131 20.04 2.73 22.33
C ASN A 131 18.79 3.62 22.34
N GLY A 132 17.75 3.19 23.07
CA GLY A 132 16.88 3.94 24.01
C GLY A 132 16.20 5.27 23.63
N GLY A 133 16.57 5.92 22.53
CA GLY A 133 16.09 7.24 22.09
C GLY A 133 15.89 7.35 20.57
N ALA A 134 16.57 6.53 19.76
CA ALA A 134 16.41 6.51 18.30
C ALA A 134 15.11 5.83 17.82
N GLU A 135 14.35 5.19 18.72
CA GLU A 135 13.11 4.48 18.34
C GLU A 135 12.02 5.44 17.83
N ARG A 136 11.98 6.66 18.35
CA ARG A 136 10.98 7.69 18.02
C ARG A 136 11.46 8.72 17.01
N GLU A 137 12.65 8.56 16.46
CA GLU A 137 13.13 9.47 15.42
C GLU A 137 12.30 9.28 14.14
N PRO A 138 11.91 10.36 13.45
CA PRO A 138 11.23 10.27 12.15
C PRO A 138 12.01 9.47 11.11
N SER A 139 13.34 9.49 11.21
CA SER A 139 14.27 8.72 10.38
C SER A 139 14.07 7.20 10.49
N ASN A 140 13.55 6.73 11.62
CA ASN A 140 13.29 5.32 11.91
C ASN A 140 11.86 4.90 11.51
N LEU A 141 11.02 5.80 10.98
CA LEU A 141 9.68 5.39 10.52
C LEU A 141 9.77 4.52 9.28
N CYS A 142 8.93 3.49 9.25
CA CYS A 142 8.77 2.61 8.12
C CYS A 142 7.32 2.60 7.63
N LEU A 143 7.14 2.27 6.36
CA LEU A 143 5.83 1.97 5.79
C LEU A 143 5.65 0.46 5.74
N LEU A 144 4.61 -0.04 6.39
CA LEU A 144 4.15 -1.42 6.29
C LEU A 144 3.03 -1.48 5.23
N GLU A 145 3.24 -2.28 4.18
CA GLU A 145 2.31 -2.40 3.06
C GLU A 145 2.30 -3.82 2.48
N ALA A 146 1.15 -4.26 2.00
CA ALA A 146 1.03 -5.47 1.20
C ALA A 146 1.29 -5.14 -0.28
N THR A 147 2.33 -5.70 -0.87
CA THR A 147 2.75 -5.37 -2.25
C THR A 147 2.83 -6.60 -3.13
N SER A 148 2.42 -6.43 -4.39
CA SER A 148 2.70 -7.42 -5.42
C SER A 148 4.22 -7.53 -5.61
N GLY A 149 4.80 -8.72 -5.44
CA GLY A 149 6.23 -8.95 -5.65
C GLY A 149 7.13 -8.87 -4.42
N SER A 150 6.64 -8.45 -3.25
CA SER A 150 7.37 -8.62 -1.99
C SER A 150 6.50 -9.17 -0.85
N GLY A 151 5.22 -9.41 -1.10
CA GLY A 151 4.28 -9.80 -0.05
C GLY A 151 4.03 -8.63 0.89
N VAL A 152 3.89 -8.90 2.19
CA VAL A 152 3.93 -7.85 3.21
C VAL A 152 5.37 -7.40 3.38
N ALA A 153 5.62 -6.12 3.13
CA ALA A 153 6.94 -5.52 3.21
C ALA A 153 6.91 -4.33 4.17
N CYS A 154 8.02 -4.14 4.87
CA CYS A 154 8.26 -2.99 5.73
C CYS A 154 9.50 -2.27 5.21
N ARG A 155 9.34 -1.02 4.77
CA ARG A 155 10.41 -0.25 4.11
C ARG A 155 10.57 1.09 4.81
N PRO A 156 11.78 1.65 4.93
CA PRO A 156 11.96 3.00 5.46
C PRO A 156 11.06 3.98 4.71
N LEU A 157 10.29 4.78 5.46
CA LEU A 157 9.20 5.59 4.91
C LEU A 157 9.71 6.53 3.81
N LEU A 158 10.78 7.27 4.12
CA LEU A 158 11.41 8.19 3.17
C LEU A 158 11.89 7.48 1.90
N ALA A 159 12.59 6.35 2.03
CA ALA A 159 13.05 5.58 0.88
C ALA A 159 11.87 5.09 0.02
N ARG A 160 10.77 4.68 0.66
CA ARG A 160 9.56 4.23 -0.04
C ARG A 160 8.84 5.36 -0.78
N LEU A 161 8.85 6.58 -0.23
CA LEU A 161 8.33 7.78 -0.89
C LEU A 161 9.20 8.18 -2.09
N GLU A 162 10.53 8.16 -1.97
CA GLU A 162 11.47 8.43 -3.07
C GLU A 162 11.35 7.40 -4.22
N MET A 163 11.13 6.14 -3.86
CA MET A 163 10.88 5.05 -4.82
C MET A 163 9.52 5.17 -5.53
N SER A 164 8.56 5.86 -4.93
CA SER A 164 7.18 5.90 -5.41
C SER A 164 7.07 6.63 -6.76
N ARG A 165 6.56 5.93 -7.78
CA ARG A 165 6.14 6.52 -9.08
C ARG A 165 4.63 6.78 -9.13
N SER A 166 4.00 6.99 -7.98
CA SER A 166 2.58 7.35 -7.91
C SER A 166 2.32 8.73 -8.50
N ARG A 167 1.12 8.91 -9.07
CA ARG A 167 0.60 10.19 -9.54
C ARG A 167 0.40 11.13 -8.35
N SER A 168 -0.27 10.63 -7.31
CA SER A 168 -0.41 11.33 -6.04
C SER A 168 -0.07 10.41 -4.86
N VAL A 169 0.40 11.04 -3.78
CA VAL A 169 0.62 10.41 -2.48
C VAL A 169 -0.04 11.29 -1.42
N ILE A 170 -0.93 10.69 -0.63
CA ILE A 170 -1.65 11.37 0.44
C ILE A 170 -1.33 10.72 1.77
N LEU A 171 -1.06 11.54 2.78
CA LEU A 171 -1.01 11.13 4.17
C LEU A 171 -2.37 11.42 4.82
N LEU A 172 -2.89 10.42 5.52
CA LEU A 172 -4.02 10.53 6.43
C LEU A 172 -3.49 10.45 7.86
N PRO A 173 -3.27 11.61 8.53
CA PRO A 173 -2.74 11.61 9.88
C PRO A 173 -3.78 11.04 10.85
N LEU A 174 -3.38 10.07 11.66
CA LEU A 174 -4.24 9.51 12.70
C LEU A 174 -4.05 10.30 14.00
N SER A 175 -5.14 10.78 14.57
CA SER A 175 -5.15 11.46 15.87
C SER A 175 -5.75 10.55 16.92
N CYS A 176 -5.04 10.36 18.03
CA CYS A 176 -5.56 9.60 19.16
C CYS A 176 -6.43 10.48 20.10
N PRO A 177 -7.22 9.88 21.00
CA PRO A 177 -8.08 10.63 21.90
C PRO A 177 -7.33 11.67 22.74
N GLY A 178 -7.85 12.89 22.74
CA GLY A 178 -7.25 14.03 23.47
C GLY A 178 -6.01 14.63 22.80
N GLU A 179 -5.61 14.12 21.63
CA GLU A 179 -4.50 14.70 20.86
C GLU A 179 -4.96 15.93 20.07
N ARG A 180 -4.20 17.02 20.19
CA ARG A 180 -4.36 18.28 19.44
C ARG A 180 -3.22 18.43 18.43
N ARG A 181 -3.22 17.58 17.42
CA ARG A 181 -2.17 17.55 16.40
C ARG A 181 -2.37 18.75 15.45
N TYR A 182 -1.34 19.59 15.31
CA TYR A 182 -1.31 20.81 14.47
C TYR A 182 -2.09 22.05 14.98
N GLU A 183 -2.59 22.06 16.23
CA GLU A 183 -3.30 23.22 16.81
C GLU A 183 -2.35 24.24 17.51
N ALA A 184 -1.04 24.11 17.35
CA ALA A 184 -0.04 24.81 18.18
C ALA A 184 0.45 26.18 17.66
N ASP A 185 -0.08 26.71 16.55
CA ASP A 185 0.46 27.93 15.90
C ASP A 185 -0.31 29.23 16.20
N HIS A 186 -1.27 29.21 17.12
CA HIS A 186 -2.02 30.41 17.52
C HIS A 186 -1.90 30.70 19.00
N GLY A 187 -0.78 31.36 19.34
CA GLY A 187 -0.68 32.36 20.41
C GLY A 187 -0.70 31.83 21.84
N ASP A 188 0.41 32.05 22.54
CA ASP A 188 0.51 32.34 23.97
C ASP A 188 -0.51 31.62 24.88
N ASP A 189 -0.13 30.46 25.39
CA ASP A 189 -0.14 30.20 26.83
C ASP A 189 0.49 28.83 27.13
N GLU A 190 1.32 28.85 28.17
CA GLU A 190 2.03 27.72 28.75
C GLU A 190 1.06 26.59 29.21
N GLU A 191 1.55 25.35 29.30
CA GLU A 191 0.87 24.17 29.89
C GLU A 191 -0.20 23.39 29.09
N GLY A 192 -0.33 23.59 27.78
CA GLY A 192 -1.13 22.71 26.90
C GLY A 192 -0.51 21.33 26.59
N GLY A 193 0.25 20.73 27.50
CA GLY A 193 0.95 19.47 27.27
C GLY A 193 -0.01 18.34 26.89
N VAL A 194 0.40 17.48 25.95
CA VAL A 194 -0.32 16.23 25.64
C VAL A 194 -0.62 15.50 26.94
N SER A 195 -1.89 15.21 27.22
CA SER A 195 -2.28 14.57 28.49
C SER A 195 -1.49 13.28 28.71
N GLU A 196 -1.17 12.95 29.97
CA GLU A 196 -0.48 11.68 30.30
C GLU A 196 -1.21 10.46 29.72
N GLN A 197 -2.55 10.50 29.73
CA GLN A 197 -3.37 9.47 29.13
C GLN A 197 -3.13 9.35 27.61
N THR A 198 -3.06 10.48 26.91
CA THR A 198 -2.75 10.50 25.47
C THR A 198 -1.33 9.98 25.19
N LYS A 199 -0.34 10.31 26.03
CA LYS A 199 1.02 9.75 25.92
C LYS A 199 1.03 8.23 26.10
N VAL A 200 0.27 7.70 27.07
CA VAL A 200 0.12 6.25 27.29
C VAL A 200 -0.49 5.58 26.06
N VAL A 201 -1.57 6.14 25.50
CA VAL A 201 -2.21 5.61 24.29
C VAL A 201 -1.22 5.59 23.12
N LYS A 202 -0.48 6.68 22.88
CA LYS A 202 0.54 6.73 21.82
C LYS A 202 1.63 5.66 22.01
N ASN A 203 2.10 5.47 23.24
CA ASN A 203 3.10 4.46 23.55
C ASN A 203 2.57 3.04 23.29
N MET A 204 1.33 2.76 23.69
CA MET A 204 0.68 1.48 23.41
C MET A 204 0.53 1.25 21.91
N THR A 205 0.04 2.24 21.16
CA THR A 205 -0.10 2.15 19.70
C THR A 205 1.24 1.87 19.03
N HIS A 206 2.31 2.55 19.46
CA HIS A 206 3.66 2.31 18.96
C HIS A 206 4.11 0.85 19.17
N VAL A 207 3.94 0.33 20.39
CA VAL A 207 4.34 -1.04 20.75
C VAL A 207 3.52 -2.08 19.98
N GLU A 208 2.20 -1.91 19.90
CA GLU A 208 1.33 -2.87 19.21
C GLU A 208 1.58 -2.88 17.69
N LEU A 209 1.83 -1.71 17.08
CA LEU A 209 2.19 -1.65 15.66
C LEU A 209 3.55 -2.29 15.36
N ALA A 210 4.53 -2.18 16.27
CA ALA A 210 5.81 -2.87 16.14
C ALA A 210 5.64 -4.40 16.19
N LYS A 211 4.87 -4.92 17.16
CA LYS A 211 4.53 -6.35 17.24
C LYS A 211 3.78 -6.83 16.01
N PHE A 212 2.79 -6.06 15.55
CA PHE A 212 2.00 -6.36 14.36
C PHE A 212 2.89 -6.46 13.13
N ARG A 213 3.78 -5.48 12.92
CA ARG A 213 4.78 -5.48 11.84
C ARG A 213 5.59 -6.78 11.85
N ASP A 214 6.20 -7.12 12.98
CA ASP A 214 7.11 -8.28 13.05
C ASP A 214 6.37 -9.60 12.78
N LYS A 215 5.16 -9.74 13.35
CA LYS A 215 4.30 -10.89 13.10
C LYS A 215 3.95 -11.03 11.61
N TRP A 216 3.45 -9.97 10.98
CA TRP A 216 3.01 -10.03 9.58
C TRP A 216 4.17 -10.19 8.59
N LEU A 217 5.36 -9.66 8.90
CA LEU A 217 6.55 -9.93 8.11
C LEU A 217 6.95 -11.41 8.19
N ALA A 218 6.85 -12.04 9.35
CA ALA A 218 7.10 -13.47 9.52
C ALA A 218 6.04 -14.31 8.79
N ASP A 219 4.77 -14.00 8.97
CA ASP A 219 3.65 -14.71 8.34
C ASP A 219 3.67 -14.58 6.82
N SER A 220 4.01 -13.41 6.29
CA SER A 220 4.13 -13.21 4.85
C SER A 220 5.22 -14.07 4.21
N ARG A 221 6.31 -14.36 4.95
CA ARG A 221 7.38 -15.24 4.47
C ARG A 221 6.98 -16.70 4.55
N SER A 222 6.31 -17.11 5.62
CA SER A 222 5.89 -18.51 5.82
C SER A 222 4.78 -18.93 4.86
N GLN A 223 3.90 -18.00 4.48
CA GLN A 223 2.74 -18.28 3.61
C GLN A 223 2.96 -17.93 2.13
N ASP A 224 4.17 -17.49 1.75
CA ASP A 224 4.48 -17.02 0.38
C ASP A 224 3.46 -15.98 -0.14
N TYR A 225 3.14 -14.98 0.68
CA TYR A 225 2.12 -13.97 0.33
C TYR A 225 2.44 -13.22 -0.96
N GLN A 226 3.74 -13.16 -1.32
CA GLN A 226 4.23 -12.55 -2.55
C GLN A 226 3.58 -13.14 -3.81
N SER A 227 3.42 -14.45 -3.88
CA SER A 227 2.83 -15.12 -5.05
C SER A 227 1.30 -14.99 -5.09
N GLN A 228 0.68 -14.90 -3.91
CA GLN A 228 -0.78 -14.85 -3.75
C GLN A 228 -1.36 -13.45 -3.94
N HIS A 229 -0.61 -12.39 -3.62
CA HIS A 229 -1.13 -11.02 -3.58
C HIS A 229 -1.87 -10.61 -4.87
N SER A 230 -1.25 -10.79 -6.04
CA SER A 230 -1.89 -10.36 -7.31
C SER A 230 -3.14 -11.16 -7.62
N TYR A 231 -3.17 -12.44 -7.26
CA TYR A 231 -4.35 -13.29 -7.42
C TYR A 231 -5.48 -12.85 -6.49
N LEU A 232 -5.17 -12.58 -5.21
CA LEU A 232 -6.14 -12.07 -4.24
C LEU A 232 -6.73 -10.73 -4.69
N SER A 233 -5.90 -9.79 -5.18
CA SER A 233 -6.40 -8.52 -5.71
C SER A 233 -7.33 -8.70 -6.91
N ILE A 234 -6.97 -9.55 -7.88
CA ILE A 234 -7.79 -9.81 -9.08
C ILE A 234 -9.12 -10.44 -8.68
N MET A 235 -9.06 -11.51 -7.89
CA MET A 235 -10.26 -12.24 -7.46
C MET A 235 -11.16 -11.37 -6.59
N GLY A 236 -10.58 -10.61 -5.65
CA GLY A 236 -11.31 -9.71 -4.77
C GLY A 236 -12.08 -8.65 -5.56
N ALA A 237 -11.43 -8.01 -6.52
CA ALA A 237 -12.06 -7.03 -7.40
C ALA A 237 -13.18 -7.64 -8.27
N ILE A 238 -12.97 -8.83 -8.84
CA ILE A 238 -13.99 -9.53 -9.65
C ILE A 238 -15.20 -9.93 -8.80
N LEU A 239 -14.97 -10.53 -7.62
CA LEU A 239 -16.04 -10.95 -6.71
C LEU A 239 -16.84 -9.75 -6.19
N TYR A 240 -16.17 -8.62 -5.95
CA TYR A 240 -16.83 -7.37 -5.61
C TYR A 240 -17.73 -6.90 -6.77
N ARG A 241 -17.17 -6.79 -7.99
CA ARG A 241 -17.92 -6.33 -9.18
C ARG A 241 -19.13 -7.19 -9.52
N THR A 242 -19.01 -8.50 -9.30
CA THR A 242 -20.07 -9.50 -9.56
C THR A 242 -21.03 -9.68 -8.39
N ARG A 243 -20.82 -8.99 -7.26
CA ARG A 243 -21.58 -9.14 -6.00
C ARG A 243 -21.56 -10.57 -5.42
N LEU A 244 -20.59 -11.39 -5.81
CA LEU A 244 -20.40 -12.76 -5.29
C LEU A 244 -19.53 -12.80 -4.03
N TYR A 245 -18.95 -11.67 -3.65
CA TYR A 245 -18.15 -11.51 -2.45
C TYR A 245 -18.78 -12.11 -1.17
N PRO A 246 -20.10 -11.95 -0.88
CA PRO A 246 -20.68 -12.50 0.34
C PRO A 246 -20.53 -14.01 0.51
N THR A 247 -20.34 -14.73 -0.59
CA THR A 247 -20.18 -16.19 -0.66
C THR A 247 -18.71 -16.61 -0.51
N PHE A 248 -17.77 -15.80 -0.99
CA PHE A 248 -16.33 -16.09 -0.99
C PHE A 248 -15.57 -14.90 -0.40
N PRO A 249 -15.44 -14.83 0.94
CA PRO A 249 -14.77 -13.72 1.59
C PRO A 249 -13.26 -13.82 1.35
N ILE A 250 -12.73 -12.92 0.53
CA ILE A 250 -11.30 -12.71 0.29
C ILE A 250 -11.03 -11.20 0.26
N PRO A 251 -9.84 -10.71 0.61
CA PRO A 251 -9.59 -9.26 0.61
C PRO A 251 -9.87 -8.60 -0.75
N ILE A 252 -10.73 -7.58 -0.80
CA ILE A 252 -10.96 -6.78 -2.01
C ILE A 252 -9.69 -6.01 -2.36
N SER A 253 -9.11 -5.36 -1.35
CA SER A 253 -7.80 -4.72 -1.43
C SER A 253 -6.91 -5.30 -0.33
N PRO A 254 -5.93 -6.17 -0.68
CA PRO A 254 -4.95 -6.70 0.25
C PRO A 254 -4.27 -5.65 1.13
N SER A 255 -3.95 -4.49 0.56
CA SER A 255 -3.32 -3.39 1.30
C SER A 255 -4.27 -2.75 2.29
N ALA A 256 -5.52 -2.49 1.89
CA ALA A 256 -6.53 -1.92 2.78
C ALA A 256 -6.83 -2.87 3.95
N TRP A 257 -6.99 -4.16 3.66
CA TRP A 257 -7.20 -5.19 4.67
C TRP A 257 -6.07 -5.23 5.69
N LEU A 258 -4.81 -5.20 5.26
CA LEU A 258 -3.65 -5.14 6.17
C LEU A 258 -3.70 -3.91 7.08
N VAL A 259 -4.01 -2.73 6.52
CA VAL A 259 -4.08 -1.48 7.29
C VAL A 259 -5.23 -1.52 8.31
N VAL A 260 -6.41 -2.03 7.94
CA VAL A 260 -7.52 -2.20 8.89
C VAL A 260 -7.13 -3.12 10.04
N GLN A 261 -6.50 -4.26 9.75
CA GLN A 261 -6.04 -5.19 10.79
C GLN A 261 -5.03 -4.52 11.73
N ALA A 262 -4.11 -3.70 11.20
CA ALA A 262 -3.16 -2.94 12.01
C ALA A 262 -3.86 -1.92 12.92
N LEU A 263 -4.85 -1.19 12.38
CA LEU A 263 -5.64 -0.22 13.15
C LEU A 263 -6.49 -0.89 14.24
N GLN A 264 -6.98 -2.10 13.99
CA GLN A 264 -7.73 -2.88 14.97
C GLN A 264 -6.83 -3.40 16.10
N GLU A 265 -5.65 -3.90 15.75
CA GLU A 265 -4.69 -4.44 16.71
C GLU A 265 -4.17 -3.35 17.65
N CYS A 266 -3.85 -2.16 17.11
CA CYS A 266 -3.42 -1.03 17.93
C CYS A 266 -4.55 -0.30 18.66
N GLY A 267 -5.80 -0.78 18.51
CA GLY A 267 -6.97 -0.26 19.22
C GLY A 267 -7.55 1.05 18.67
N ALA A 268 -7.11 1.50 17.50
CA ALA A 268 -7.62 2.71 16.84
C ALA A 268 -8.95 2.47 16.13
N ALA A 269 -9.15 1.28 15.54
CA ALA A 269 -10.38 0.92 14.83
C ALA A 269 -11.34 0.07 15.68
N MET A 270 -12.63 0.13 15.32
CA MET A 270 -13.63 -0.80 15.87
C MET A 270 -13.26 -2.23 15.49
N LYS A 271 -13.51 -3.19 16.39
CA LYS A 271 -13.38 -4.62 16.07
C LYS A 271 -14.47 -4.97 15.05
N LEU A 272 -14.05 -5.13 13.80
CA LEU A 272 -14.87 -5.64 12.71
C LEU A 272 -14.70 -7.15 12.66
N ASN A 273 -15.70 -7.85 12.14
CA ASN A 273 -15.49 -9.26 11.80
C ASN A 273 -14.55 -9.36 10.58
N GLU A 274 -13.95 -10.53 10.40
CA GLU A 274 -12.99 -10.77 9.32
C GLU A 274 -13.58 -10.49 7.93
N LYS A 275 -14.86 -10.80 7.74
CA LYS A 275 -15.57 -10.55 6.48
C LYS A 275 -15.65 -9.06 6.16
N GLN A 276 -15.92 -8.23 7.16
CA GLN A 276 -16.02 -6.78 7.05
C GLN A 276 -14.65 -6.14 6.81
N SER A 277 -13.60 -6.60 7.50
CA SER A 277 -12.24 -6.06 7.28
C SER A 277 -11.74 -6.38 5.88
N GLN A 278 -12.08 -7.54 5.34
CA GLN A 278 -11.73 -7.93 3.96
C GLN A 278 -12.52 -7.14 2.89
N GLN A 279 -13.68 -6.58 3.23
CA GLN A 279 -14.49 -5.74 2.34
C GLN A 279 -13.97 -4.31 2.21
N THR A 280 -13.03 -3.91 3.07
CA THR A 280 -12.54 -2.55 3.08
C THR A 280 -11.75 -2.25 1.81
N ARG A 281 -12.09 -1.11 1.19
CA ARG A 281 -11.36 -0.52 0.06
C ARG A 281 -10.42 0.57 0.54
N VAL A 282 -9.56 1.02 -0.35
CA VAL A 282 -8.61 2.09 -0.03
C VAL A 282 -9.33 3.45 0.06
N GLU A 283 -10.36 3.65 -0.75
CA GLU A 283 -11.21 4.85 -0.73
C GLU A 283 -12.06 4.96 0.54
N ASP A 284 -12.29 3.86 1.25
CA ASP A 284 -13.05 3.89 2.50
C ASP A 284 -12.29 4.62 3.63
N PHE A 285 -10.99 4.88 3.45
CA PHE A 285 -10.16 5.68 4.37
C PHE A 285 -10.27 7.20 4.14
N THR A 286 -10.62 7.65 2.93
CA THR A 286 -10.72 9.09 2.62
C THR A 286 -12.09 9.66 2.90
N ARG A 287 -13.09 8.80 3.11
CA ARG A 287 -14.47 9.20 3.39
C ARG A 287 -14.61 9.69 4.83
N ASP A 288 -15.35 10.78 5.00
CA ASP A 288 -15.57 11.42 6.30
C ASP A 288 -16.34 10.47 7.22
N GLY A 289 -15.65 9.93 8.22
CA GLY A 289 -16.12 8.90 9.16
C GLY A 289 -17.20 9.36 10.15
N ARG A 290 -18.02 10.36 9.81
CA ARG A 290 -19.24 10.66 10.57
C ARG A 290 -20.11 9.39 10.56
N PHE A 291 -20.52 8.95 11.75
CA PHE A 291 -20.99 7.61 12.16
C PHE A 291 -22.08 6.88 11.32
N PHE A 292 -22.50 7.39 10.17
CA PHE A 292 -23.66 6.92 9.41
C PHE A 292 -23.34 6.38 8.02
N GLU A 293 -22.12 6.52 7.50
CA GLU A 293 -21.78 5.99 6.17
C GLU A 293 -21.44 4.50 6.22
N ARG A 294 -22.02 3.72 5.29
CA ARG A 294 -21.85 2.26 5.21
C ARG A 294 -20.46 1.84 4.73
N ASP A 295 -19.74 2.75 4.09
CA ASP A 295 -18.49 2.49 3.38
C ASP A 295 -17.34 3.33 3.97
N THR A 296 -17.16 3.31 5.29
CA THR A 296 -16.11 4.06 5.99
C THR A 296 -15.36 3.14 6.96
N VAL A 297 -14.06 3.39 7.11
CA VAL A 297 -13.27 2.73 8.17
C VAL A 297 -13.68 3.30 9.53
N ARG A 298 -14.38 2.48 10.32
CA ARG A 298 -14.91 2.90 11.62
C ARG A 298 -13.83 2.91 12.69
N LEU A 299 -13.44 4.12 13.11
CA LEU A 299 -12.54 4.34 14.23
C LEU A 299 -13.27 4.26 15.58
N ARG A 300 -12.54 3.96 16.64
CA ARG A 300 -13.07 3.97 18.01
C ARG A 300 -13.36 5.42 18.47
N PRO A 301 -14.26 5.62 19.45
CA PRO A 301 -14.53 6.95 19.99
C PRO A 301 -13.24 7.70 20.38
N GLY A 302 -13.15 8.96 19.94
CA GLY A 302 -11.99 9.83 20.17
C GLY A 302 -10.85 9.70 19.16
N TRP A 303 -10.81 8.63 18.37
CA TRP A 303 -9.89 8.50 17.24
C TRP A 303 -10.47 9.17 16.00
N LYS A 304 -9.63 9.85 15.22
CA LYS A 304 -10.03 10.47 13.96
C LYS A 304 -8.86 10.53 12.98
N PHE A 305 -9.14 10.41 11.69
CA PHE A 305 -8.22 10.93 10.68
C PHE A 305 -8.34 12.45 10.64
N LEU A 306 -7.21 13.13 10.57
CA LEU A 306 -7.15 14.58 10.34
C LEU A 306 -7.27 14.87 8.84
N ASN A 307 -7.30 16.16 8.51
CA ASN A 307 -7.35 16.59 7.12
C ASN A 307 -6.23 15.91 6.30
N PRO A 308 -6.56 15.35 5.12
CA PRO A 308 -5.56 14.73 4.25
C PRO A 308 -4.43 15.71 3.91
N VAL A 309 -3.19 15.25 4.00
CA VAL A 309 -2.00 16.03 3.64
C VAL A 309 -1.44 15.49 2.33
N VAL A 310 -1.43 16.33 1.30
CA VAL A 310 -0.84 15.99 0.00
C VAL A 310 0.67 15.98 0.13
N MET A 311 1.29 14.81 0.05
CA MET A 311 2.74 14.67 0.09
C MET A 311 3.36 14.94 -1.28
N ARG A 312 2.70 14.45 -2.33
CA ARG A 312 3.17 14.60 -3.71
C ARG A 312 1.99 14.60 -4.66
N GLU A 313 2.05 15.47 -5.66
CA GLU A 313 1.11 15.49 -6.78
C GLU A 313 1.87 15.80 -8.07
N ASN A 314 1.86 14.84 -8.99
CA ASN A 314 2.46 15.00 -10.31
C ASN A 314 1.33 15.32 -11.30
N SER A 315 1.18 16.60 -11.65
CA SER A 315 0.14 17.12 -12.56
C SER A 315 0.26 16.64 -14.01
N VAL A 316 1.36 15.97 -14.36
CA VAL A 316 1.60 15.50 -15.74
C VAL A 316 0.92 14.14 -15.94
N SER A 317 -0.23 14.19 -16.62
CA SER A 317 -1.03 13.05 -17.08
C SER A 317 -0.30 12.21 -18.12
#